data_AF-A0A2H0TRC8-F1
#
_entry.id   AF-A0A2H0TRC8-F1
#
_cell.length_a   1.000
_cell.length_b   1.000
_cell.length_c   1.000
_cell.angle_alpha   90.00
_cell.angle_beta   90.00
_cell.angle_gamma   90.00
#
_symmetry.space_group_name_H-M   'P 1'
#
loop_
_entity.id
_entity.type
_entity.pdbx_description
1 polymer ?
#
loop_
_entity_poly.entity_id
_entity_poly.type
_entity_poly.pdbx_seq_one_letter_code
_entity_poly.pdbx_strand_id
1 'polypeptide(L)'
;MNIQIRNSIIFLAAIIAILGSVYYGTVQKGMLRKVPHFVLSDYSGHPFDSALLEGTPYVVNVWASWCIFCKWEIVDFATVHRKFPGVPVIAINRGESVDVAKQFTDERHLAAGIVFLLNPQDHVRG
;
A
#
# COMPACT_ATOMS: atom_id res chain seq x y z
N MET A 1 -6.86 -55.58 13.22
CA MET A 1 -7.47 -54.46 12.49
C MET A 1 -7.75 -54.92 11.05
N ASN A 2 -8.99 -54.81 10.59
CA ASN A 2 -9.42 -55.41 9.32
C ASN A 2 -8.79 -54.65 8.13
N ILE A 3 -8.22 -55.36 7.15
CA ILE A 3 -7.48 -54.75 6.02
C ILE A 3 -8.36 -53.76 5.26
N GLN A 4 -9.66 -54.05 5.14
CA GLN A 4 -10.65 -53.16 4.56
C GLN A 4 -10.81 -51.85 5.33
N ILE A 5 -10.85 -51.91 6.67
CA ILE A 5 -10.99 -50.73 7.53
C ILE A 5 -9.73 -49.85 7.43
N ARG A 6 -8.54 -50.45 7.38
CA ARG A 6 -7.27 -49.72 7.22
C ARG A 6 -7.21 -48.97 5.89
N ASN A 7 -7.62 -49.63 4.79
CA ASN A 7 -7.61 -49.00 3.47
C ASN A 7 -8.59 -47.82 3.40
N SER A 8 -9.80 -47.97 3.94
CA SER A 8 -10.79 -46.88 3.97
C SER A 8 -10.32 -45.64 4.73
N ILE A 9 -9.61 -45.81 5.85
CA ILE A 9 -9.05 -44.68 6.62
C ILE A 9 -7.99 -43.94 5.81
N ILE A 10 -7.11 -44.66 5.09
CA ILE A 10 -6.07 -44.06 4.25
C ILE A 10 -6.70 -43.25 3.11
N PHE A 11 -7.73 -43.79 2.44
CA PHE A 11 -8.43 -43.07 1.39
C PHE A 11 -9.12 -41.80 1.90
N LEU A 12 -9.78 -41.86 3.05
CA LEU A 12 -10.44 -40.69 3.63
C LEU A 12 -9.42 -39.60 4.02
N ALA A 13 -8.30 -39.99 4.63
CA ALA A 13 -7.23 -39.05 4.97
C ALA A 13 -6.62 -38.39 3.71
N ALA A 14 -6.42 -39.16 2.64
CA ALA A 14 -5.93 -38.63 1.37
C ALA A 14 -6.92 -37.65 0.73
N ILE A 15 -8.22 -37.96 0.74
CA ILE A 15 -9.27 -37.05 0.25
C ILE A 15 -9.30 -35.76 1.06
N ILE A 16 -9.24 -35.84 2.39
CA ILE A 16 -9.19 -34.66 3.27
C ILE A 16 -7.95 -33.81 2.98
N ALA A 17 -6.79 -34.44 2.79
CA ALA A 17 -5.55 -33.72 2.46
C ALA A 17 -5.62 -33.04 1.09
N ILE A 18 -6.20 -33.70 0.08
CA ILE A 18 -6.37 -33.15 -1.28
C ILE A 18 -7.37 -31.99 -1.26
N LEU A 19 -8.54 -32.19 -0.65
CA LEU A 19 -9.56 -31.14 -0.52
C LEU A 19 -9.05 -29.95 0.28
N GLY A 20 -8.31 -30.21 1.36
CA GLY A 20 -7.61 -29.19 2.14
C GLY A 20 -6.62 -28.42 1.27
N SER A 21 -5.75 -29.10 0.53
CA SER A 21 -4.75 -28.45 -0.34
C SER A 21 -5.38 -27.58 -1.43
N VAL A 22 -6.46 -28.08 -2.07
CA VAL A 22 -7.21 -27.32 -3.08
C VAL A 22 -7.90 -26.10 -2.46
N TYR A 23 -8.53 -26.26 -1.28
CA TYR A 23 -9.16 -25.16 -0.55
C TYR A 23 -8.13 -24.08 -0.16
N TYR A 24 -7.00 -24.47 0.46
CA TYR A 24 -5.91 -23.57 0.82
C TYR A 24 -5.31 -22.84 -0.38
N GLY A 25 -5.07 -23.54 -1.50
CA GLY A 25 -4.49 -22.96 -2.71
C GLY A 25 -5.41 -21.94 -3.40
N THR A 26 -6.73 -22.08 -3.24
CA THR A 26 -7.72 -21.17 -3.83
C THR A 26 -7.98 -19.94 -2.96
N VAL A 27 -7.94 -20.11 -1.63
CA VAL A 27 -8.21 -19.02 -0.66
C VAL A 27 -7.03 -18.04 -0.52
N GLN A 28 -5.78 -18.50 -0.62
CA GLN A 28 -4.59 -17.64 -0.46
C GLN A 28 -4.25 -16.78 -1.69
N LYS A 29 -4.74 -17.13 -2.89
CA LYS A 29 -4.29 -16.50 -4.14
C LYS A 29 -4.84 -15.09 -4.38
N GLY A 30 -5.78 -14.64 -3.58
CA GLY A 30 -6.32 -13.29 -3.66
C GLY A 30 -5.90 -12.47 -2.45
N MET A 31 -4.81 -11.72 -2.53
CA MET A 31 -4.58 -10.55 -1.65
C MET A 31 -3.42 -9.63 -2.05
N LEU A 32 -2.54 -10.03 -2.97
CA LEU A 32 -1.47 -9.16 -3.49
C LEU A 32 -1.81 -8.67 -4.91
N ARG A 33 -2.26 -7.42 -5.01
CA ARG A 33 -2.37 -6.70 -6.29
C ARG A 33 -1.22 -5.71 -6.41
N LYS A 34 -0.58 -5.64 -7.58
CA LYS A 34 0.41 -4.60 -7.88
C LYS A 34 -0.29 -3.24 -7.76
N VAL A 35 0.41 -2.27 -7.16
CA VAL A 35 -0.04 -0.86 -7.18
C VAL A 35 -0.24 -0.45 -8.64
N PRO A 36 -1.38 0.16 -9.01
CA PRO A 36 -1.61 0.64 -10.36
C PRO A 36 -0.52 1.62 -10.79
N HIS A 37 -0.18 1.63 -12.07
CA HIS A 37 0.68 2.68 -12.63
C HIS A 37 -0.04 4.03 -12.53
N PHE A 38 0.66 5.05 -12.07
CA PHE A 38 0.21 6.43 -11.99
C PHE A 38 1.32 7.40 -12.41
N VAL A 39 0.88 8.54 -12.94
CA VAL A 39 1.71 9.72 -13.19
C VAL A 39 1.02 10.90 -12.51
N LEU A 40 1.71 11.50 -11.54
CA LEU A 40 1.19 12.64 -10.75
C LEU A 40 2.25 13.75 -10.72
N SER A 41 1.88 14.94 -10.26
CA SER A 41 2.81 16.08 -10.20
C SER A 41 3.26 16.35 -8.77
N ASP A 42 4.52 16.75 -8.60
CA ASP A 42 5.02 17.28 -7.33
C ASP A 42 4.53 18.72 -7.07
N TYR A 43 4.94 19.32 -5.95
CA TYR A 43 4.59 20.70 -5.61
C TYR A 43 5.18 21.76 -6.56
N SER A 44 6.18 21.42 -7.36
CA SER A 44 6.75 22.29 -8.40
C SER A 44 6.12 22.07 -9.77
N GLY A 45 5.16 21.15 -9.89
CA GLY A 45 4.53 20.78 -11.14
C GLY A 45 5.34 19.78 -11.98
N HIS A 46 6.46 19.25 -11.48
CA HIS A 46 7.21 18.23 -12.20
C HIS A 46 6.45 16.90 -12.18
N PRO A 47 6.36 16.19 -13.32
CA PRO A 47 5.73 14.88 -13.35
C PRO A 47 6.61 13.84 -12.64
N PHE A 48 5.95 12.97 -11.88
CA PHE A 48 6.52 11.78 -11.27
C PHE A 48 5.82 10.56 -11.85
N ASP A 49 6.58 9.68 -12.49
CA ASP A 49 6.10 8.42 -13.02
C ASP A 49 6.41 7.27 -12.04
N SER A 50 5.37 6.59 -11.56
CA SER A 50 5.51 5.43 -10.67
C SER A 50 6.31 4.26 -11.25
N ALA A 51 6.52 4.20 -12.57
CA ALA A 51 7.41 3.23 -13.21
C ALA A 51 8.87 3.33 -12.71
N LEU A 52 9.29 4.49 -12.19
CA LEU A 52 10.60 4.68 -11.57
C LEU A 52 10.80 3.84 -10.29
N LEU A 53 9.70 3.34 -9.71
CA LEU A 53 9.72 2.53 -8.49
C LEU A 53 9.72 1.02 -8.76
N GLU A 54 9.75 0.59 -10.03
CA GLU A 54 9.76 -0.83 -10.34
C GLU A 54 10.99 -1.54 -9.77
N GLY A 55 10.76 -2.71 -9.16
CA GLY A 55 11.80 -3.47 -8.48
C GLY A 55 12.29 -2.89 -7.15
N THR A 56 11.81 -1.71 -6.75
CA THR A 56 12.17 -1.07 -5.49
C THR A 56 11.03 -1.22 -4.48
N PRO A 57 11.27 -1.68 -3.24
CA PRO A 57 10.26 -1.60 -2.19
C PRO A 57 9.97 -0.15 -1.83
N TYR A 58 8.70 0.25 -1.81
CA TYR A 58 8.28 1.61 -1.43
C TYR A 58 6.97 1.57 -0.64
N VAL A 59 6.66 2.70 0.01
CA VAL A 59 5.38 2.92 0.68
C VAL A 59 4.62 4.01 -0.05
N VAL A 60 3.33 3.78 -0.31
CA VAL A 60 2.40 4.83 -0.74
C VAL A 60 1.55 5.22 0.45
N ASN A 61 1.59 6.50 0.83
CA ASN A 61 0.68 7.07 1.81
C ASN A 61 -0.25 8.05 1.10
N VAL A 62 -1.55 7.84 1.20
CA VAL A 62 -2.54 8.72 0.60
C VAL A 62 -3.17 9.56 1.71
N TRP A 63 -3.11 10.88 1.59
CA TRP A 63 -3.42 11.78 2.70
C TRP A 63 -4.12 13.07 2.26
N ALA A 64 -4.65 13.80 3.22
CA ALA A 64 -5.08 15.18 3.05
C ALA A 64 -5.15 15.87 4.42
N SER A 65 -5.05 17.20 4.46
CA SER A 65 -5.06 17.97 5.72
C SER A 65 -6.39 17.87 6.47
N TRP A 66 -7.49 17.68 5.73
CA TRP A 66 -8.84 17.47 6.26
C TRP A 66 -9.11 16.03 6.73
N CYS A 67 -8.27 15.05 6.35
CA CYS A 67 -8.43 13.66 6.78
C CYS A 67 -7.80 13.45 8.18
N ILE A 68 -8.65 13.25 9.19
CA ILE A 68 -8.23 13.17 10.61
C ILE A 68 -7.14 12.13 10.84
N PHE A 69 -7.32 10.90 10.36
CA PHE A 69 -6.34 9.84 10.59
C PHE A 69 -5.14 9.95 9.64
N CYS A 70 -5.37 10.29 8.36
CA CYS A 70 -4.29 10.36 7.37
C CYS A 70 -3.25 11.44 7.71
N LYS A 71 -3.70 12.58 8.25
CA LYS A 71 -2.80 13.70 8.58
C LYS A 71 -1.86 13.41 9.75
N TRP A 72 -2.17 12.41 10.58
CA TRP A 72 -1.27 11.89 11.62
C TRP A 72 -0.33 10.84 11.03
N GLU A 73 -0.87 9.95 10.20
CA GLU A 73 -0.12 8.87 9.57
C GLU A 73 1.06 9.37 8.71
N ILE A 74 0.88 10.48 7.97
CA ILE A 74 1.98 11.04 7.18
C ILE A 74 3.15 11.53 8.05
N VAL A 75 2.88 12.03 9.26
CA VAL A 75 3.91 12.45 10.22
C VAL A 75 4.67 11.23 10.75
N ASP A 76 3.96 10.13 10.98
CA ASP A 76 4.56 8.86 11.38
C ASP A 76 5.44 8.30 10.26
N PHE A 77 5.00 8.34 9.01
CA PHE A 77 5.82 7.91 7.87
C PHE A 77 7.07 8.76 7.68
N ALA A 78 7.00 10.08 7.91
CA ALA A 78 8.20 10.92 7.93
C ALA A 78 9.19 10.46 9.00
N THR A 79 8.68 10.05 10.16
CA THR A 79 9.50 9.54 11.27
C THR A 79 10.10 8.17 10.95
N VAL A 80 9.35 7.28 10.33
CA VAL A 80 9.82 5.96 9.90
C VAL A 80 10.86 6.08 8.79
N HIS A 81 10.64 6.93 7.79
CA HIS A 81 11.59 7.12 6.70
C HIS A 81 12.95 7.62 7.21
N ARG A 82 12.99 8.52 8.18
CA ARG A 82 14.25 8.94 8.82
C ARG A 82 15.04 7.79 9.43
N LYS A 83 14.37 6.74 9.91
CA LYS A 83 15.01 5.51 10.42
C LYS A 83 15.36 4.52 9.31
N PHE A 84 14.63 4.54 8.20
CA PHE A 84 14.78 3.62 7.07
C PHE A 84 14.85 4.37 5.73
N PRO A 85 15.93 5.14 5.48
CA PRO A 85 16.03 6.00 4.30
C PRO A 85 16.07 5.23 2.98
N GLY A 86 16.38 3.93 3.02
CA GLY A 86 16.39 3.05 1.84
C GLY A 86 15.01 2.65 1.32
N VAL A 87 13.92 3.03 2.00
CA VAL A 87 12.54 2.78 1.56
C VAL A 87 11.87 4.13 1.30
N PRO A 88 11.69 4.53 0.02
CA PRO A 88 11.03 5.79 -0.30
C PRO A 88 9.57 5.77 0.12
N VAL A 89 9.11 6.92 0.63
CA VAL A 89 7.70 7.17 0.93
C VAL A 89 7.16 8.13 -0.12
N ILE A 90 6.12 7.68 -0.82
CA ILE A 90 5.38 8.45 -1.82
C ILE A 90 4.08 8.93 -1.17
N ALA A 91 4.03 10.22 -0.82
CA ALA A 91 2.88 10.83 -0.16
C ALA A 91 1.99 11.54 -1.19
N ILE A 92 0.82 10.97 -1.46
CA ILE A 92 -0.14 11.48 -2.45
C ILE A 92 -1.24 12.27 -1.72
N ASN A 93 -1.23 13.58 -1.90
CA ASN A 93 -2.27 14.47 -1.39
C ASN A 93 -3.55 14.36 -2.24
N ARG A 94 -4.71 14.34 -1.58
CA ARG A 94 -6.03 14.13 -2.21
C ARG A 94 -6.82 15.42 -2.33
N GLY A 95 -6.99 15.91 -3.56
CA GLY A 95 -7.97 16.94 -3.89
C GLY A 95 -7.73 18.33 -3.27
N GLU A 96 -6.59 18.57 -2.64
CA GLU A 96 -6.23 19.89 -2.13
C GLU A 96 -5.38 20.65 -3.16
N SER A 97 -5.41 21.99 -3.08
CA SER A 97 -4.48 22.81 -3.84
C SER A 97 -3.05 22.60 -3.35
N VAL A 98 -2.07 22.92 -4.21
CA VAL A 98 -0.65 22.89 -3.84
C VAL A 98 -0.38 23.74 -2.60
N ASP A 99 -1.01 24.91 -2.48
CA ASP A 99 -0.80 25.82 -1.34
C ASP A 99 -1.23 25.19 -0.02
N VAL A 100 -2.42 24.59 0.02
CA VAL A 100 -2.95 23.94 1.24
C VAL A 100 -2.09 22.74 1.62
N ALA A 101 -1.76 21.87 0.65
CA ALA A 101 -0.96 20.69 0.90
C ALA A 101 0.46 21.06 1.36
N LYS A 102 1.11 21.99 0.67
CA LYS A 102 2.48 22.42 0.96
C LYS A 102 2.57 23.16 2.29
N GLN A 103 1.60 24.04 2.59
CA GLN A 103 1.54 24.71 3.89
C GLN A 103 1.49 23.67 5.03
N PHE A 104 0.63 22.65 4.92
CA PHE A 104 0.53 21.61 5.94
C PHE A 104 1.84 20.87 6.17
N THR A 105 2.55 20.51 5.09
CA THR A 105 3.82 19.77 5.15
C THR A 105 4.98 20.62 5.65
N ASP A 106 5.00 21.90 5.30
CA ASP A 106 6.04 22.85 5.71
C ASP A 106 5.93 23.16 7.21
N GLU A 107 4.72 23.44 7.71
CA GLU A 107 4.43 23.67 9.13
C GLU A 107 4.86 22.51 10.03
N ARG A 108 4.93 21.30 9.46
CA ARG A 108 5.31 20.06 10.17
C ARG A 108 6.71 19.56 9.83
N HIS A 109 7.45 20.31 9.01
CA HIS A 109 8.81 19.99 8.60
C HIS A 109 8.95 18.58 7.99
N LEU A 110 7.99 18.18 7.14
CA LEU A 110 7.93 16.83 6.57
C LEU A 110 8.82 16.62 5.33
N ALA A 111 9.54 17.65 4.88
CA ALA A 111 10.30 17.65 3.63
C ALA A 111 11.43 16.61 3.53
N ALA A 112 11.94 16.10 4.66
CA ALA A 112 13.11 15.22 4.65
C ALA A 112 12.74 13.80 4.16
N GLY A 113 12.97 13.55 2.87
CA GLY A 113 12.98 12.21 2.26
C GLY A 113 11.61 11.64 1.85
N ILE A 114 10.56 12.47 1.90
CA ILE A 114 9.25 12.14 1.35
C ILE A 114 9.10 12.76 -0.05
N VAL A 115 8.60 11.98 -0.99
CA VAL A 115 8.15 12.47 -2.30
C VAL A 115 6.69 12.90 -2.17
N PHE A 116 6.42 14.20 -2.26
CA PHE A 116 5.06 14.75 -2.19
C PHE A 116 4.47 14.89 -3.59
N LEU A 117 3.32 14.27 -3.82
CA LEU A 117 2.58 14.32 -5.08
C LEU A 117 1.16 14.83 -4.84
N LEU A 118 0.57 15.45 -5.85
CA LEU A 118 -0.79 15.99 -5.84
C LEU A 118 -1.71 15.14 -6.73
N ASN A 119 -2.87 14.75 -6.22
CA ASN A 119 -3.96 14.20 -6.99
C ASN A 119 -5.19 15.13 -6.94
N PRO A 120 -5.22 16.20 -7.77
CA PRO A 120 -6.28 17.20 -7.72
C PRO A 120 -7.65 16.68 -8.22
N GLN A 121 -7.66 15.55 -8.92
CA GLN A 121 -8.90 14.95 -9.47
C GLN A 121 -9.63 14.07 -8.45
N ASP A 122 -9.05 13.86 -7.27
CA ASP A 122 -9.66 13.09 -6.18
C ASP A 122 -10.76 13.90 -5.51
N HIS A 123 -11.95 13.86 -6.11
CA HIS A 123 -13.15 14.44 -5.53
C HIS A 123 -13.60 13.55 -4.37
N VAL A 124 -13.40 14.05 -3.15
CA VAL A 124 -14.00 13.47 -1.94
C VAL A 124 -15.51 13.64 -2.08
N ARG A 125 -16.23 12.54 -2.31
CA ARG A 125 -17.68 12.55 -2.08
C ARG A 125 -17.87 12.64 -0.57
N GLY A 126 -18.19 13.84 -0.10
CA GLY A 126 -18.67 14.08 1.27
C GLY A 126 -20.01 13.41 1.50
#